data_AF-A0A960U275-F1
#
_entry.id   AF-A0A960U275-F1
#
_cell.length_a   1.000
_cell.length_b   1.000
_cell.length_c   1.000
_cell.angle_alpha   90.00
_cell.angle_beta   90.00
_cell.angle_gamma   90.00
#
_symmetry.space_group_name_H-M   'P 1'
#
loop_
_entity.id
_entity.type
_entity.pdbx_description
1 polymer ?
#
loop_
_entity_poly.entity_id
_entity_poly.type
_entity_poly.pdbx_seq_one_letter_code
_entity_poly.pdbx_strand_id
1 'polypeptide(L)'
;GAPRARPLADFLPTITIKAKDFANEITNFNVKRDDLDTEPAITREHVKNNTDVRQLLVDRGIRPEELPPSEDVKKIERRHKTEQKKLPRN
;
A
#
# COMPACT_ATOMS: atom_id res chain seq x y z
N GLY A 1 -5.15 -23.05 -16.49
CA GLY A 1 -6.05 -22.69 -15.38
C GLY A 1 -5.28 -21.85 -14.39
N ALA A 2 -5.70 -20.61 -14.18
CA ALA A 2 -5.05 -19.68 -13.25
C ALA A 2 -5.30 -20.12 -11.78
N PRO A 3 -4.30 -20.09 -10.89
CA PRO A 3 -4.55 -20.23 -9.47
C PRO A 3 -5.10 -18.93 -8.89
N ARG A 4 -6.17 -19.06 -8.12
CA ARG A 4 -6.91 -18.03 -7.38
C ARG A 4 -6.04 -17.40 -6.28
N ALA A 5 -6.28 -16.12 -6.03
CA ALA A 5 -5.82 -15.32 -4.88
C ALA A 5 -4.31 -15.08 -4.77
N ARG A 6 -3.78 -14.11 -5.53
CA ARG A 6 -2.57 -13.40 -5.10
C ARG A 6 -2.98 -12.06 -4.47
N PRO A 7 -2.55 -11.75 -3.24
CA PRO A 7 -2.92 -10.52 -2.56
C PRO A 7 -2.47 -9.29 -3.36
N LEU A 8 -3.30 -8.26 -3.37
CA LEU A 8 -2.99 -6.94 -3.95
C LEU A 8 -1.73 -6.28 -3.31
N ALA A 9 -1.29 -6.81 -2.16
CA ALA A 9 -0.11 -6.38 -1.41
C ALA A 9 1.23 -6.55 -2.15
N ASP A 10 1.28 -7.32 -3.24
CA ASP A 10 2.51 -7.52 -4.02
C ASP A 10 2.76 -6.41 -5.08
N PHE A 11 1.86 -5.43 -5.24
CA PHE A 11 1.89 -4.48 -6.37
C PHE A 11 2.13 -3.01 -6.01
N LEU A 12 2.31 -2.68 -4.72
CA LEU A 12 2.51 -1.31 -4.28
C LEU A 12 3.81 -1.20 -3.47
N PRO A 13 4.66 -0.17 -3.69
CA PRO A 13 5.76 0.13 -2.80
C PRO A 13 5.26 0.16 -1.36
N THR A 14 5.99 -0.44 -0.41
CA THR A 14 5.57 -0.59 1.01
C THR A 14 4.96 0.67 1.61
N ILE A 15 5.42 1.84 1.17
CA ILE A 15 4.90 3.14 1.57
C ILE A 15 3.45 3.40 1.13
N THR A 16 3.06 2.99 -0.09
CA THR A 16 1.71 3.18 -0.61
C THR A 16 0.71 2.24 0.08
N ILE A 17 1.13 1.02 0.42
CA ILE A 17 0.33 0.07 1.22
C ILE A 17 0.08 0.66 2.61
N LYS A 18 1.16 1.07 3.29
CA LYS A 18 1.07 1.68 4.62
C LYS A 18 0.23 2.95 4.62
N ALA A 19 0.34 3.76 3.57
CA ALA A 19 -0.49 4.95 3.42
C ALA A 19 -1.98 4.60 3.30
N LYS A 20 -2.33 3.57 2.53
CA LYS A 20 -3.72 3.12 2.41
C LYS A 20 -4.25 2.57 3.73
N ASP A 21 -3.47 1.76 4.43
CA ASP A 21 -3.82 1.26 5.76
C ASP A 21 -4.05 2.42 6.74
N PHE A 22 -3.16 3.41 6.72
CA PHE A 22 -3.28 4.60 7.56
C PHE A 22 -4.56 5.41 7.26
N ALA A 23 -4.91 5.61 5.98
CA ALA A 23 -6.16 6.28 5.60
C ALA A 23 -7.40 5.53 6.11
N ASN A 24 -7.37 4.20 6.12
CA ASN A 24 -8.45 3.36 6.65
C ASN A 24 -8.53 3.47 8.18
N GLU A 25 -7.39 3.48 8.88
CA GLU A 25 -7.35 3.66 10.34
C GLU A 25 -7.92 5.01 10.76
N ILE A 26 -7.57 6.10 10.06
CA ILE A 26 -8.15 7.43 10.31
C ILE A 26 -9.67 7.41 10.11
N THR A 27 -10.14 6.77 9.04
CA THR A 27 -11.58 6.65 8.76
C THR A 27 -12.28 5.91 9.90
N ASN A 28 -11.76 4.76 10.33
CA ASN A 28 -12.33 3.99 11.44
C ASN A 28 -12.33 4.77 12.76
N PHE A 29 -11.29 5.57 13.01
CA PHE A 29 -11.22 6.43 14.18
C PHE A 29 -12.27 7.53 14.14
N ASN A 30 -12.38 8.26 13.02
CA ASN A 30 -13.34 9.37 12.87
C ASN A 30 -14.79 8.89 12.88
N VAL A 31 -15.07 7.73 12.28
CA VAL A 31 -16.39 7.08 12.35
C VAL A 31 -16.82 6.84 13.79
N LYS A 32 -15.93 6.34 14.65
CA LYS A 32 -16.22 6.11 16.07
C LYS A 32 -16.30 7.40 16.87
N ARG A 33 -15.47 8.40 16.55
CA ARG A 33 -15.41 9.68 17.28
C ARG A 33 -16.65 10.53 17.01
N ASP A 34 -17.07 10.59 15.75
CA ASP A 34 -18.14 11.48 15.28
C ASP A 34 -19.49 10.75 15.14
N ASP A 35 -19.56 9.49 15.61
CA ASP A 35 -20.75 8.62 15.58
C ASP A 35 -21.38 8.51 14.19
N LEU A 36 -20.53 8.33 13.17
CA LEU A 36 -20.98 8.23 11.78
C LEU A 36 -21.62 6.85 11.55
N ASP A 37 -22.93 6.82 11.40
CA ASP A 37 -23.73 5.60 11.30
C ASP A 37 -24.28 5.33 9.88
N THR A 38 -24.21 6.33 8.99
CA THR A 38 -24.72 6.22 7.62
C THR A 38 -23.62 5.98 6.59
N GLU A 39 -23.89 5.09 5.61
CA GLU A 39 -22.96 4.80 4.51
C GLU A 39 -22.48 6.06 3.76
N PRO A 40 -23.33 7.05 3.43
CA PRO A 40 -22.86 8.27 2.75
C PRO A 40 -21.93 9.11 3.62
N ALA A 41 -22.13 9.16 4.94
CA ALA A 41 -21.23 9.88 5.85
C ALA A 41 -19.86 9.20 5.92
N ILE A 42 -19.84 7.88 6.10
CA ILE A 42 -18.62 7.07 6.14
C ILE A 42 -17.86 7.15 4.80
N THR A 43 -18.58 7.14 3.68
CA THR A 43 -17.97 7.24 2.34
C THR A 43 -17.31 8.59 2.13
N ARG A 44 -17.95 9.69 2.54
CA ARG A 44 -17.34 11.04 2.47
C ARG A 44 -16.07 11.11 3.32
N GLU A 45 -16.11 10.55 4.52
CA GLU A 45 -14.95 10.50 5.41
C GLU A 45 -13.81 9.67 4.81
N HIS A 46 -14.11 8.50 4.26
CA HIS A 46 -13.12 7.65 3.59
C HIS A 46 -12.49 8.35 2.38
N VAL A 47 -13.28 9.00 1.52
CA VAL A 47 -12.78 9.74 0.35
C VAL A 47 -11.89 10.91 0.78
N LYS A 48 -12.31 11.66 1.81
CA LYS A 48 -11.53 12.75 2.37
C LYS A 48 -10.18 12.24 2.91
N ASN A 49 -10.18 11.23 3.77
CA ASN A 49 -8.94 10.69 4.36
C ASN A 49 -7.97 10.14 3.32
N ASN A 50 -8.48 9.47 2.28
CA ASN A 50 -7.62 8.99 1.20
C ASN A 50 -7.02 10.16 0.39
N THR A 51 -7.77 11.24 0.18
CA THR A 51 -7.28 12.44 -0.51
C THR A 51 -6.21 13.15 0.33
N ASP A 52 -6.43 13.28 1.64
CA ASP A 52 -5.49 13.93 2.56
C ASP A 52 -4.17 13.15 2.66
N VAL A 53 -4.25 11.82 2.80
CA VAL A 53 -3.05 10.97 2.82
C VAL A 53 -2.32 10.98 1.48
N ARG A 54 -3.06 11.01 0.35
CA ARG A 54 -2.47 11.17 -0.97
C ARG A 54 -1.71 12.49 -1.08
N GLN A 55 -2.30 13.60 -0.64
CA GLN A 55 -1.66 14.90 -0.67
C GLN A 55 -0.37 14.92 0.16
N LEU A 56 -0.41 14.32 1.36
CA LEU A 56 0.78 14.16 2.20
C LEU A 56 1.93 13.43 1.48
N LEU A 57 1.62 12.36 0.75
CA LEU A 57 2.64 11.65 -0.03
C LEU A 57 3.21 12.55 -1.14
N VAL A 58 2.35 13.24 -1.88
CA VAL A 58 2.75 14.15 -2.96
C VAL A 58 3.65 15.26 -2.44
N ASP A 59 3.33 15.84 -1.29
CA ASP A 59 4.13 16.89 -0.65
C ASP A 59 5.53 16.41 -0.23
N ARG A 60 5.68 15.10 0.00
CA ARG A 60 6.99 14.45 0.26
C ARG A 60 7.69 13.98 -1.01
N GLY A 61 7.19 14.36 -2.19
CA GLY A 61 7.73 13.94 -3.49
C GLY A 61 7.39 12.51 -3.86
N ILE A 62 6.43 11.89 -3.18
CA ILE A 62 6.02 10.49 -3.39
C ILE A 62 4.67 10.50 -4.12
N ARG A 63 4.67 10.08 -5.38
CA ARG A 63 3.47 10.05 -6.22
C ARG A 63 3.01 8.61 -6.43
N PRO A 64 2.02 8.11 -5.67
CA PRO A 64 1.60 6.71 -5.70
C PRO A 64 1.33 6.14 -7.10
N GLU A 65 0.76 6.96 -7.97
CA GLU A 65 0.37 6.64 -9.35
C GLU A 65 1.54 6.64 -10.35
N GLU A 66 2.65 7.31 -10.03
CA GLU A 66 3.86 7.36 -10.86
C GLU A 66 4.93 6.37 -10.38
N LEU A 67 4.72 5.74 -9.22
CA LEU A 67 5.62 4.71 -8.72
C LEU A 67 5.57 3.49 -9.65
N PRO A 68 6.73 2.95 -10.05
CA PRO A 68 6.75 1.74 -10.86
C PRO A 68 6.04 0.62 -10.08
N PRO A 69 5.27 -0.23 -10.78
CA PRO A 69 4.74 -1.43 -10.14
C PRO A 69 5.90 -2.19 -9.50
N SER A 70 5.74 -2.60 -8.24
CA SER A 70 6.79 -3.28 -7.49
C SER A 70 7.32 -4.45 -8.32
N GLU A 71 8.65 -4.57 -8.48
CA GLU A 71 9.24 -5.73 -9.16
C GLU A 71 8.71 -7.01 -8.48
N ASP A 72 8.26 -7.97 -9.29
CA ASP A 72 7.75 -9.27 -8.83
C ASP A 72 8.69 -9.83 -7.76
N VAL A 73 8.23 -9.91 -6.51
CA VAL A 73 9.04 -10.27 -5.33
C VAL A 73 9.78 -11.59 -5.57
N LYS A 74 9.20 -12.50 -6.37
CA LYS A 74 9.84 -13.76 -6.78
C LYS A 74 11.10 -13.56 -7.62
N LYS A 75 11.18 -12.49 -8.42
CA LYS A 75 12.35 -12.13 -9.22
C LYS A 75 13.49 -11.62 -8.32
N ILE A 76 13.15 -10.85 -7.29
CA ILE A 76 14.11 -10.37 -6.28
C ILE A 76 14.64 -11.54 -5.45
N GLU A 77 13.76 -12.40 -4.92
CA GLU A 77 14.17 -13.61 -4.19
C GLU A 77 15.07 -14.52 -5.03
N ARG A 78 14.75 -14.68 -6.32
CA ARG A 78 15.55 -15.49 -7.25
C ARG A 78 16.92 -14.86 -7.52
N ARG A 79 17.01 -13.52 -7.65
CA ARG A 79 18.30 -12.81 -7.73
C ARG A 79 19.10 -13.01 -6.46
N HIS A 80 18.52 -12.78 -5.29
CA HIS A 80 19.19 -12.91 -3.99
C HIS A 80 19.68 -14.33 -3.72
N LYS A 81 18.90 -15.35 -4.08
CA LYS A 81 19.29 -16.77 -4.00
C LYS A 81 20.41 -17.13 -4.99
N THR A 82 20.47 -16.44 -6.13
CA THR A 82 21.54 -16.62 -7.11
C THR A 82 22.82 -15.93 -6.67
N GLU A 83 22.72 -14.75 -6.06
CA GLU A 83 23.87 -14.02 -5.49
C GLU A 83 24.45 -14.73 -4.27
N GLN A 84 23.61 -15.27 -3.38
CA GLN A 84 24.06 -16.13 -2.27
C GLN A 84 24.80 -17.39 -2.74
N LYS A 85 24.46 -17.93 -3.92
CA LYS A 85 25.17 -19.06 -4.52
C LYS A 85 26.49 -18.66 -5.20
N LYS A 86 26.67 -17.38 -5.54
CA LYS A 86 27.86 -16.85 -6.23
C LYS A 86 28.89 -16.24 -5.31
N LEU A 87 28.54 -15.97 -4.04
CA LEU A 87 29.50 -15.54 -3.03
C LEU A 87 30.51 -16.69 -2.77
N PRO A 88 31.82 -16.48 -2.99
CA PRO A 88 32.82 -17.45 -2.56
C PRO A 88 32.77 -17.53 -1.03
N ARG A 89 32.62 -18.76 -0.52
CA ARG A 89 32.84 -19.03 0.90
C ARG A 89 34.34 -18.92 1.15
N ASN A 90 34.78 -17.78 1.69
CA ASN A 90 36.05 -17.68 2.39
C ASN A 90 35.85 -18.08 3.85
#